data_AF-A0A971FZ26-F1
#
_entry.id   AF-A0A971FZ26-F1
#
_cell.length_a   1.000
_cell.length_b   1.000
_cell.length_c   1.000
_cell.angle_alpha   90.00
_cell.angle_beta   90.00
_cell.angle_gamma   90.00
#
_symmetry.space_group_name_H-M   'P 1'
#
loop_
_entity.id
_entity.type
_entity.pdbx_description
1 polymer ?
#
loop_
_entity_poly.entity_id
_entity_poly.type
_entity_poly.pdbx_seq_one_letter_code
_entity_poly.pdbx_strand_id
1 'polypeptide(L)' 'DGELPVNPDGGLKSFGHPVGASGLRMLYEVWLQLRGEAGPDRQIATVGPGRSLGLTHNLGGYPGEMVSFVGIFGTETSG' A
#
# COMPACT_ATOMS: atom_id res chain seq x y z
N ASP A 1 -1.63 0.88 14.90
CA ASP A 1 -1.41 -0.53 15.32
C ASP A 1 -2.68 -1.34 15.21
N GLY A 2 -2.59 -2.52 14.58
CA GLY A 2 -3.70 -3.45 14.38
C GLY A 2 -3.24 -4.70 13.62
N GLU A 3 -4.05 -5.76 13.64
CA GLU A 3 -3.70 -7.04 13.00
C GLU A 3 -3.57 -6.96 11.48
N LEU A 4 -4.18 -5.96 10.84
CA LEU A 4 -4.09 -5.66 9.40
C LEU A 4 -3.98 -4.13 9.22
N PRO A 5 -2.76 -3.56 9.21
CA PRO A 5 -2.58 -2.13 9.00
C PRO A 5 -3.02 -1.70 7.60
N VAL A 6 -3.76 -0.60 7.50
CA VAL A 6 -4.28 -0.05 6.24
C VAL A 6 -3.92 1.43 6.15
N ASN A 7 -3.36 1.84 5.01
CA ASN A 7 -2.97 3.24 4.72
C ASN A 7 -2.19 3.93 5.86
N PRO A 8 -1.05 3.36 6.32
CA PRO A 8 -0.24 3.96 7.39
C PRO A 8 0.32 5.34 7.03
N ASP A 9 0.34 5.68 5.75
CA ASP A 9 0.69 7.00 5.21
C ASP A 9 -0.45 8.04 5.29
N GLY A 10 -1.63 7.64 5.78
CA GLY A 10 -2.83 8.47 5.87
C GLY A 10 -3.81 8.35 4.69
N GLY A 11 -3.44 7.63 3.62
CA GLY A 11 -4.31 7.36 2.48
C GLY A 11 -4.80 8.62 1.75
N LEU A 12 -5.83 8.48 0.90
CA LEU A 12 -6.43 9.62 0.19
C LEU A 12 -7.00 10.69 1.14
N LYS A 13 -7.42 10.29 2.35
CA LYS A 13 -8.10 11.16 3.31
C LYS A 13 -7.18 12.23 3.90
N SER A 14 -5.89 11.94 4.08
CA SER A 14 -4.97 12.83 4.79
C SER A 14 -3.72 13.18 3.99
N PHE A 15 -3.31 12.34 3.03
CA PHE A 15 -2.14 12.60 2.18
C PHE A 15 -2.49 13.39 0.90
N GLY A 16 -3.73 13.23 0.39
CA GLY A 16 -4.22 13.87 -0.82
C GLY A 16 -4.34 12.93 -2.03
N HIS A 17 -5.11 13.36 -3.04
CA HIS A 17 -5.46 12.57 -4.23
C HIS A 17 -5.23 13.32 -5.54
N PRO A 18 -4.00 13.36 -6.07
CA PRO A 18 -3.79 13.60 -7.48
C PRO A 18 -4.28 12.38 -8.27
N VAL A 19 -5.22 12.61 -9.20
CA VAL A 19 -5.80 11.58 -10.08
C VAL A 19 -4.65 10.87 -10.83
N GLY A 20 -4.64 9.54 -10.80
CA GLY A 20 -3.60 8.70 -11.41
C GLY A 20 -2.38 8.43 -10.51
N ALA A 21 -1.82 9.45 -9.85
CA ALA A 21 -0.61 9.28 -9.01
C ALA A 21 -0.87 8.56 -7.67
N SER A 22 -2.14 8.45 -7.25
CA SER A 22 -2.51 7.78 -6.00
C SER A 22 -2.25 6.27 -6.01
N GLY A 23 -2.40 5.61 -7.16
CA GLY A 23 -2.07 4.18 -7.29
C GLY A 23 -0.58 3.91 -7.08
N LEU A 24 0.27 4.73 -7.71
CA LEU A 24 1.73 4.64 -7.56
C LEU A 24 2.17 4.93 -6.13
N ARG A 25 1.57 5.92 -5.47
CA ARG A 25 1.85 6.24 -4.07
C ARG A 25 1.54 5.06 -3.13
N MET A 26 0.39 4.39 -3.33
CA MET A 26 0.03 3.22 -2.53
C MET A 26 1.06 2.08 -2.68
N LEU A 27 1.50 1.83 -3.91
CA LEU A 27 2.57 0.85 -4.16
C LEU A 27 3.89 1.27 -3.52
N TYR A 28 4.24 2.55 -3.62
CA TYR A 28 5.46 3.08 -3.04
C TYR A 28 5.49 2.95 -1.52
N GLU A 29 4.37 3.18 -0.83
CA GLU A 29 4.30 2.96 0.62
C GLU A 29 4.47 1.47 0.97
N VAL A 30 3.82 0.56 0.22
CA VAL A 30 4.04 -0.89 0.39
C VAL A 30 5.51 -1.26 0.20
N TRP A 31 6.16 -0.69 -0.82
CA TRP A 31 7.58 -0.90 -1.10
C TRP A 31 8.47 -0.47 0.05
N LEU A 32 8.24 0.72 0.63
CA LEU A 32 8.98 1.20 1.80
C LEU A 32 8.78 0.30 3.02
N GLN A 33 7.54 -0.11 3.29
CA GLN A 33 7.21 -0.97 4.43
C GLN A 33 7.93 -2.31 4.35
N LEU A 34 7.89 -2.98 3.19
CA LEU A 34 8.56 -4.27 2.97
C LEU A 34 10.09 -4.19 3.08
N ARG A 35 10.67 -3.01 2.87
CA ARG A 35 12.12 -2.77 2.98
C ARG A 35 12.57 -2.27 4.35
N GLY A 36 11.65 -1.97 5.26
CA GLY A 36 12.00 -1.34 6.53
C GLY A 36 12.36 0.15 6.41
N GLU A 37 11.94 0.80 5.33
CA GLU A 37 12.34 2.17 4.96
C GLU A 37 11.19 3.19 5.13
N ALA A 38 10.08 2.82 5.77
CA ALA A 38 8.90 3.69 5.90
C ALA A 38 9.03 4.81 6.94
N GLY A 39 10.15 4.86 7.66
CA GLY A 39 10.43 5.80 8.75
C GLY A 39 9.93 5.30 10.12
N PRO A 40 10.53 5.75 11.23
CA PRO A 40 10.30 5.18 12.56
C PRO A 40 8.85 5.30 13.03
N ASP A 41 8.16 6.39 12.65
CA ASP A 41 6.78 6.65 13.11
C ASP A 41 5.72 5.87 12.32
N ARG A 42 6.07 5.28 11.16
CA ARG A 42 5.12 4.63 10.25
C ARG A 42 5.48 3.18 9.95
N GLN A 43 6.70 2.76 10.21
CA GLN A 43 7.15 1.39 9.95
C GLN A 43 6.29 0.40 10.73
N ILE A 44 5.66 -0.51 10.01
CA ILE A 44 4.83 -1.55 10.62
C ILE A 44 5.74 -2.58 11.28
N ALA A 45 5.70 -2.64 12.61
CA ALA A 45 6.54 -3.52 13.41
C ALA A 45 6.34 -5.02 13.11
N THR A 46 5.17 -5.40 12.60
CA THR A 46 4.85 -6.80 12.28
C THR A 46 5.31 -7.21 10.88
N VAL A 47 5.85 -6.31 10.05
CA VAL A 47 6.40 -6.69 8.74
C VAL A 47 7.73 -7.40 8.96
N GLY A 48 7.88 -8.59 8.39
CA GLY A 48 9.07 -9.42 8.58
C GLY A 48 8.87 -10.85 8.06
N PRO A 49 9.76 -11.79 8.43
CA PRO A 49 9.65 -13.20 8.04
C PRO A 49 8.27 -13.79 8.41
N GLY A 50 7.62 -14.42 7.45
CA GLY A 50 6.25 -14.95 7.60
C GLY A 50 5.13 -13.92 7.46
N ARG A 51 5.46 -12.62 7.34
CA ARG A 51 4.51 -11.52 7.14
C ARG A 51 5.11 -10.44 6.24
N SER A 52 5.37 -10.83 4.99
CA SER A 52 6.11 -10.07 3.99
C SER A 52 5.31 -9.78 2.71
N LEU A 53 3.98 -9.87 2.80
CA LEU A 53 3.07 -9.53 1.70
C LEU A 53 2.36 -8.20 1.98
N GLY A 54 2.33 -7.33 0.97
CA GLY A 54 1.53 -6.11 0.96
C GLY A 54 0.52 -6.14 -0.18
N LEU A 55 -0.61 -5.47 0.01
CA LEU A 55 -1.67 -5.37 -0.98
C LEU A 55 -1.95 -3.90 -1.28
N THR A 56 -2.11 -3.57 -2.56
CA THR A 56 -2.70 -2.30 -2.98
C THR A 56 -4.01 -2.56 -3.69
N HIS A 57 -4.99 -1.71 -3.41
CA HIS A 57 -6.27 -1.68 -4.12
C HIS A 57 -6.58 -0.23 -4.47
N ASN A 58 -6.60 0.06 -5.76
CA ASN A 58 -6.99 1.34 -6.31
C ASN A 58 -8.27 1.22 -7.14
N LEU A 59 -9.10 2.25 -7.10
CA LEU A 59 -10.29 2.38 -7.94
C LEU A 59 -10.24 3.73 -8.65
N GLY A 60 -10.47 3.74 -9.95
CA GLY A 60 -10.54 4.95 -10.78
C GLY A 60 -11.73 4.92 -11.72
N GLY A 61 -12.14 6.10 -12.20
CA GLY A 61 -13.30 6.27 -13.07
C GLY A 61 -14.53 6.79 -12.32
N TYR A 62 -15.64 6.87 -13.05
CA TYR A 62 -16.92 7.37 -12.55
C TYR A 62 -17.86 6.23 -12.16
N PRO A 63 -18.91 6.48 -11.35
CA PRO A 63 -19.95 5.48 -11.11
C PRO A 63 -20.51 4.90 -12.41
N GLY A 64 -20.36 3.58 -12.60
CA GLY A 64 -20.76 2.87 -13.82
C GLY A 64 -19.63 2.60 -14.83
N GLU A 65 -18.48 3.25 -14.69
CA GLU A 65 -17.31 3.11 -15.58
C GLU A 65 -16.00 2.94 -14.77
N MET A 66 -16.08 2.15 -13.70
CA MET A 66 -14.97 1.98 -12.76
C MET A 66 -13.97 0.95 -13.28
N VAL A 67 -12.68 1.25 -13.08
CA VAL A 67 -11.60 0.27 -13.21
C VAL A 67 -10.97 0.07 -11.84
N SER A 68 -10.89 -1.20 -11.42
CA SER A 68 -10.16 -1.59 -10.21
C SER A 68 -8.79 -2.15 -10.59
N PHE A 69 -7.78 -1.76 -9.82
CA PHE A 69 -6.46 -2.36 -9.82
C PHE A 69 -6.19 -2.96 -8.44
N VAL A 70 -5.82 -4.24 -8.41
CA VAL A 70 -5.39 -4.95 -7.21
C VAL A 70 -4.03 -5.56 -7.47
N GLY A 71 -3.07 -5.29 -6.58
CA GLY A 71 -1.73 -5.87 -6.64
C GLY A 71 -1.32 -6.45 -5.30
N ILE A 72 -0.66 -7.61 -5.32
CA ILE A 72 -0.04 -8.25 -4.17
C ILE A 72 1.46 -8.26 -4.41
N PHE A 73 2.23 -7.75 -3.44
CA PHE A 73 3.67 -7.57 -3.55
C PHE A 73 4.35 -8.26 -2.38
N GLY A 74 5.42 -8.99 -2.65
CA GLY A 74 6.22 -9.69 -1.66
C GLY A 74 7.70 -9.40 -1.81
N THR A 75 8.48 -9.76 -0.79
CA THR A 75 9.95 -9.67 -0.81
C THR A 75 10.61 -10.84 -1.55
N GLU A 76 9.85 -11.87 -1.90
CA GLU A 76 10.32 -13.09 -2.55
C GLU A 76 9.78 -13.15 -3.99
N THR A 77 10.57 -13.70 -4.91
CA THR A 77 10.09 -13.99 -6.27
C THR A 77 9.10 -15.15 -6.23
N SER A 78 7.97 -15.03 -6.93
CA SER A 78 7.08 -16.16 -7.17
C SER A 78 7.86 -17.28 -7.87
N GLY A 79 8.03 -18.40 -7.19
CA GLY A 79 8.59 -19.64 -7.74
C GLY A 79 7.62 -20.35 -8.66
#